data_AF-A0A2P6QXI6-F1
#
_entry.id   AF-A0A2P6QXI6-F1
#
_cell.length_a   1.000
_cell.length_b   1.000
_cell.length_c   1.000
_cell.angle_alpha   90.00
_cell.angle_beta   90.00
_cell.angle_gamma   90.00
#
_symmetry.space_group_name_H-M   'P 1'
#
loop_
_entity.id
_entity.type
_entity.pdbx_description
1 polymer ?
#
loop_
_entity_poly.entity_id
_entity_poly.type
_entity_poly.pdbx_seq_one_letter_code
_entity_poly.pdbx_strand_id
1 'polypeptide(L)'
;MKNVYHIQPNIKHYGCMVDLLGRAGRVEDAEKMIRSMPMKADVVIWGTLLAACTTHGNLEIGEMAEKNLTLLDPSHGASTVLMPNLLVDAGKWEEASLER
;
A
#
# COMPACT_ATOMS: atom_id res chain seq x y z
N MET A 1 7.64 15.82 13.46
CA MET A 1 8.83 15.01 13.86
C MET A 1 10.13 15.77 13.69
N LYS A 2 10.58 16.10 12.46
CA LYS A 2 11.87 16.77 12.25
C LYS A 2 11.97 18.20 12.79
N ASN A 3 10.98 19.05 12.53
CA ASN A 3 11.05 20.47 12.88
C ASN A 3 10.63 20.79 14.32
N VAL A 4 9.84 19.91 14.94
CA VAL A 4 9.27 20.11 16.28
C VAL A 4 10.02 19.31 17.35
N TYR A 5 10.35 18.05 17.04
CA TYR A 5 10.99 17.14 17.99
C TYR A 5 12.46 16.87 17.64
N HIS A 6 12.97 17.45 16.55
CA HIS A 6 14.33 17.21 16.04
C HIS A 6 14.67 15.73 15.76
N ILE A 7 13.64 14.89 15.63
CA ILE A 7 13.78 13.47 15.28
C ILE A 7 13.63 13.32 13.76
N GLN A 8 14.66 12.78 13.12
CA GLN A 8 14.62 12.39 11.72
C GLN A 8 13.75 11.12 11.58
N PRO A 9 12.60 11.18 10.87
CA PRO A 9 11.77 10.01 10.65
C PRO A 9 12.56 8.93 9.90
N ASN A 10 12.30 7.68 10.26
CA ASN A 10 12.89 6.51 9.63
C ASN A 10 11.76 5.68 9.02
N ILE A 11 12.13 4.58 8.34
CA ILE A 11 11.16 3.74 7.64
C ILE A 11 10.02 3.24 8.54
N LYS A 12 10.29 2.93 9.81
CA LYS A 12 9.27 2.48 10.77
C LYS A 12 8.26 3.58 11.09
N HIS A 13 8.73 4.82 11.28
CA HIS A 13 7.84 5.96 11.51
C HIS A 13 6.90 6.21 10.33
N TYR A 14 7.42 6.11 9.10
CA TYR A 14 6.60 6.22 7.90
C TYR A 14 5.60 5.07 7.78
N GLY A 15 6.03 3.82 8.04
CA GLY A 15 5.13 2.67 8.06
C GLY A 15 3.96 2.84 9.03
N CYS A 16 4.22 3.34 10.24
CA CYS A 16 3.14 3.65 11.19
C CYS A 16 2.18 4.72 10.64
N MET A 17 2.69 5.78 10.00
CA MET A 17 1.82 6.82 9.42
C MET A 17 0.98 6.28 8.26
N VAL A 18 1.54 5.43 7.41
CA VAL A 18 0.83 4.77 6.31
C VAL A 18 -0.26 3.85 6.84
N ASP A 19 0.02 3.01 7.84
CA ASP A 19 -0.98 2.15 8.50
C ASP A 19 -2.13 2.97 9.11
N LEU A 20 -1.80 4.05 9.85
CA LEU A 20 -2.80 4.92 10.46
C LEU A 20 -3.70 5.60 9.44
N LEU A 21 -3.13 6.15 8.36
CA LEU A 21 -3.89 6.80 7.30
C LEU A 21 -4.73 5.78 6.52
N GLY A 22 -4.15 4.62 6.21
CA GLY A 22 -4.82 3.53 5.51
C GLY A 22 -6.05 3.04 6.27
N ARG A 23 -5.92 2.74 7.56
CA ARG A 23 -7.06 2.32 8.42
C ARG A 23 -8.14 3.38 8.58
N ALA A 24 -7.79 4.65 8.40
CA ALA A 24 -8.74 5.77 8.43
C ALA A 24 -9.45 5.98 7.08
N GLY A 25 -9.20 5.14 6.07
CA GLY A 25 -9.73 5.33 4.71
C GLY A 25 -9.08 6.46 3.93
N ARG A 26 -7.99 7.05 4.43
CA ARG A 26 -7.28 8.16 3.78
C ARG A 26 -6.15 7.62 2.89
N VAL A 27 -6.53 6.77 1.94
CA VAL A 27 -5.60 6.00 1.11
C VAL A 27 -4.71 6.91 0.25
N GLU A 28 -5.25 8.00 -0.29
CA GLU A 28 -4.51 8.99 -1.07
C GLU A 28 -3.46 9.71 -0.21
N ASP A 29 -3.75 9.97 1.07
CA ASP A 29 -2.80 10.60 1.97
C ASP A 29 -1.73 9.61 2.44
N ALA A 30 -2.07 8.32 2.57
CA ALA A 30 -1.11 7.26 2.80
C ALA A 30 -0.14 7.13 1.60
N GLU A 31 -0.65 7.23 0.38
CA GLU A 31 0.17 7.24 -0.84
C GLU A 31 1.10 8.46 -0.91
N LYS A 32 0.58 9.67 -0.63
CA LYS A 32 1.41 10.88 -0.52
C LYS A 32 2.47 10.76 0.56
N MET A 33 2.17 10.11 1.68
CA MET A 33 3.13 9.85 2.75
C MET A 33 4.31 9.02 2.22
N ILE A 34 4.04 7.94 1.46
CA ILE A 34 5.08 7.13 0.82
C ILE A 34 5.90 7.96 -0.16
N ARG A 35 5.26 8.75 -1.03
CA ARG A 35 5.95 9.62 -2.00
C ARG A 35 6.84 10.68 -1.34
N SER A 36 6.51 11.10 -0.11
CA SER A 36 7.29 12.07 0.65
C SER A 36 8.50 11.48 1.38
N MET A 37 8.66 10.16 1.36
CA MET A 37 9.76 9.49 2.05
C MET A 37 11.12 9.85 1.43
N PRO A 38 12.13 10.18 2.25
CA PRO A 38 13.49 10.42 1.75
C PRO A 38 14.25 9.12 1.44
N MET A 39 13.61 7.96 1.61
CA MET A 39 14.12 6.63 1.30
C MET A 39 13.05 5.84 0.53
N LYS A 40 13.47 4.73 -0.10
CA LYS A 40 12.51 3.81 -0.73
C LYS A 40 11.65 3.11 0.33
N ALA A 41 10.36 2.99 0.05
CA ALA A 41 9.46 2.13 0.83
C ALA A 41 9.83 0.66 0.64
N ASP A 42 9.64 -0.11 1.72
CA ASP A 42 9.87 -1.55 1.73
C ASP A 42 8.57 -2.31 1.46
N VAL A 43 8.69 -3.64 1.42
CA VAL A 43 7.57 -4.55 1.15
C VAL A 43 6.45 -4.39 2.19
N VAL A 44 6.78 -4.10 3.44
CA VAL A 44 5.80 -3.91 4.52
C VAL A 44 4.94 -2.67 4.26
N ILE A 45 5.56 -1.55 3.87
CA ILE A 45 4.85 -0.31 3.61
C ILE A 45 3.92 -0.44 2.39
N TRP A 46 4.39 -1.05 1.30
CA TRP A 46 3.55 -1.27 0.12
C TRP A 46 2.42 -2.27 0.39
N GLY A 47 2.69 -3.35 1.12
CA GLY A 47 1.65 -4.30 1.53
C GLY A 47 0.59 -3.67 2.44
N THR A 48 1.01 -2.75 3.32
CA THR A 48 0.08 -1.98 4.17
C THR A 48 -0.83 -1.08 3.34
N LEU A 49 -0.28 -0.38 2.35
CA LEU A 49 -1.08 0.45 1.44
C LEU A 49 -2.05 -0.40 0.61
N LEU A 50 -1.58 -1.53 0.07
CA LEU A 50 -2.41 -2.45 -0.71
C LEU A 50 -3.59 -2.97 0.12
N ALA A 51 -3.35 -3.40 1.36
CA ALA A 51 -4.42 -3.86 2.26
C ALA A 51 -5.46 -2.76 2.55
N ALA A 52 -5.03 -1.51 2.71
CA ALA A 52 -5.92 -0.37 2.87
C ALA A 52 -6.74 -0.11 1.59
N CYS A 53 -6.12 -0.22 0.41
CA CYS A 53 -6.81 -0.11 -0.89
C CYS A 53 -7.88 -1.19 -1.05
N THR A 54 -7.55 -2.45 -0.73
CA THR A 54 -8.51 -3.57 -0.72
C THR A 54 -9.68 -3.29 0.20
N THR A 55 -9.43 -2.77 1.42
CA THR A 55 -10.49 -2.51 2.41
C THR A 55 -11.41 -1.35 2.01
N HIS A 56 -10.87 -0.33 1.32
CA HIS A 56 -11.58 0.90 1.00
C HIS A 56 -11.95 1.06 -0.48
N GLY A 57 -11.68 0.05 -1.30
CA GLY A 57 -12.08 -0.01 -2.71
C GLY A 57 -11.32 0.95 -3.63
N ASN A 58 -10.08 1.34 -3.31
CA ASN A 58 -9.29 2.22 -4.17
C ASN A 58 -8.40 1.40 -5.13
N LEU A 59 -8.95 1.04 -6.30
CA LEU A 59 -8.28 0.18 -7.27
C LEU A 59 -7.00 0.82 -7.85
N GLU A 60 -7.04 2.10 -8.19
CA GLU A 60 -5.90 2.79 -8.83
C GLU A 60 -4.64 2.77 -7.95
N ILE A 61 -4.80 3.10 -6.67
CA ILE A 61 -3.68 3.09 -5.72
C ILE A 61 -3.29 1.64 -5.38
N GLY A 62 -4.25 0.71 -5.37
CA GLY A 62 -4.02 -0.72 -5.16
C GLY A 62 -3.11 -1.32 -6.23
N GLU A 63 -3.43 -1.13 -7.51
CA GLU A 63 -2.62 -1.60 -8.65
C GLU A 63 -1.19 -1.04 -8.58
N MET A 64 -1.04 0.23 -8.21
CA MET A 64 0.27 0.83 -8.03
C MET A 64 1.04 0.18 -6.86
N ALA A 65 0.37 -0.03 -5.71
CA ALA A 65 0.99 -0.62 -4.54
C ALA A 65 1.45 -2.05 -4.84
N GLU A 66 0.62 -2.85 -5.51
CA GLU A 66 0.96 -4.20 -5.95
C GLU A 66 2.15 -4.21 -6.92
N LYS A 67 2.14 -3.35 -7.94
CA LYS A 67 3.26 -3.27 -8.89
C LYS A 67 4.58 -3.00 -8.19
N ASN A 68 4.60 -2.10 -7.20
CA ASN A 68 5.80 -1.82 -6.41
C ASN A 68 6.19 -3.00 -5.50
N LEU A 69 5.21 -3.69 -4.93
CA LEU A 69 5.43 -4.89 -4.12
C LEU A 69 6.10 -6.00 -4.95
N THR A 70 5.56 -6.31 -6.13
CA THR A 70 6.09 -7.32 -7.06
C THR A 70 7.49 -6.97 -7.55
N LEU A 71 7.80 -5.68 -7.76
CA LEU A 71 9.16 -5.24 -8.13
C LEU A 71 10.17 -5.44 -6.99
N LEU A 72 9.74 -5.33 -5.73
CA LEU A 72 10.62 -5.50 -4.56
C LEU A 72 10.79 -6.97 -4.18
N ASP A 73 9.69 -7.73 -4.21
CA ASP A 73 9.66 -9.13 -3.85
C ASP A 73 8.58 -9.85 -4.69
N PRO A 74 8.95 -10.42 -5.85
CA PRO A 74 8.04 -11.18 -6.71
C PRO A 74 7.43 -12.41 -6.02
N SER A 75 8.01 -12.86 -4.90
CA SER A 75 7.52 -14.01 -4.13
C SER A 75 6.63 -13.63 -2.95
N HIS A 76 6.33 -12.34 -2.79
CA HIS A 76 5.58 -11.85 -1.64
C HIS A 76 4.10 -12.24 -1.72
N GLY A 77 3.69 -13.19 -0.90
CA GLY A 77 2.30 -13.72 -0.87
C GLY A 77 1.21 -12.74 -0.43
N ALA A 78 1.52 -11.46 -0.19
CA ALA A 78 0.49 -10.46 0.06
C ALA A 78 -0.23 -10.03 -1.22
N SER A 79 0.42 -10.07 -2.39
CA SER A 79 -0.24 -9.75 -3.67
C SER A 79 -1.29 -10.80 -4.03
N THR A 80 -0.97 -12.09 -3.83
CA THR A 80 -1.80 -13.23 -4.28
C THR A 80 -3.18 -13.32 -3.63
N VAL A 81 -3.43 -12.58 -2.55
CA VAL A 81 -4.74 -12.54 -1.86
C VAL A 81 -5.38 -11.15 -1.90
N LEU A 82 -4.60 -10.08 -1.77
CA LEU A 82 -5.17 -8.73 -1.61
C LEU A 82 -5.67 -8.14 -2.94
N MET A 83 -4.98 -8.41 -4.04
CA MET A 83 -5.35 -7.85 -5.34
C MET A 83 -6.62 -8.48 -5.94
N PRO A 84 -6.78 -9.82 -5.95
CA PRO A 84 -8.00 -10.43 -6.45
C PRO A 84 -9.26 -9.96 -5.71
N ASN A 85 -9.17 -9.76 -4.38
CA ASN A 85 -10.28 -9.23 -3.58
C ASN A 85 -10.64 -7.80 -3.99
N LEU A 86 -9.63 -6.95 -4.24
CA LEU A 86 -9.85 -5.58 -4.68
C LEU A 86 -10.47 -5.52 -6.10
N LEU A 87 -10.04 -6.40 -7.00
CA LEU A 87 -10.61 -6.53 -8.34
C LEU A 87 -12.08 -7.00 -8.30
N VAL A 88 -12.39 -7.97 -7.43
CA VAL A 88 -13.74 -8.45 -7.17
C VAL A 88 -14.64 -7.32 -6.66
N ASP A 89 -14.20 -6.58 -5.65
CA ASP A 89 -14.96 -5.45 -5.07
C ASP A 89 -15.14 -4.30 -6.09
N ALA A 90 -14.20 -4.11 -7.01
CA ALA A 90 -14.30 -3.16 -8.11
C ALA A 90 -15.20 -3.66 -9.27
N GLY A 91 -15.79 -4.85 -9.17
CA GLY A 91 -16.65 -5.43 -10.20
C GLY A 91 -15.90 -6.01 -11.40
N LYS A 92 -14.58 -6.18 -11.31
CA LYS A 92 -13.71 -6.73 -12.37
C LYS A 92 -13.46 -8.22 -12.19
N TRP A 93 -14.54 -8.99 -12.22
CA TRP A 93 -14.55 -10.43 -11.94
C TRP A 93 -13.67 -11.26 -12.89
N GLU A 94 -13.54 -10.86 -14.17
CA GLU A 94 -12.74 -11.61 -15.15
C GLU A 94 -11.22 -11.46 -14.90
N GLU A 95 -10.76 -10.28 -14.50
CA GLU A 95 -9.35 -10.02 -14.18
C GLU A 95 -8.91 -10.80 -12.93
N ALA A 96 -9.78 -10.90 -11.91
CA ALA A 96 -9.50 -11.69 -10.69
C ALA A 96 -9.38 -13.20 -10.96
N SER A 97 -9.95 -13.70 -12.05
CA SER A 97 -9.94 -15.14 -12.38
C SER A 97 -8.72 -15.59 -13.18
N LEU A 98 -7.93 -14.64 -13.70
CA LEU A 98 -6.79 -14.90 -14.59
C LEU A 98 -5.46 -15.17 -13.84
N GLU A 99 -5.38 -14.85 -12.55
CA GLU A 99 -4.14 -14.95 -11.74
C GLU A 99 -3.91 -16.33 -11.08
N ARG A 100 -4.50 -17.41 -11.60
CA ARG A 100 -4.29 -18.77 -11.07
C ARG A 100 -3.11 -19.51 -11.69
#